data_AF-A0A7W3MU84-F1
#
_entry.id   AF-A0A7W3MU84-F1
#
_cell.length_a   1.000
_cell.length_b   1.000
_cell.length_c   1.000
_cell.angle_alpha   90.00
_cell.angle_beta   90.00
_cell.angle_gamma   90.00
#
_symmetry.space_group_name_H-M   'P 1'
#
loop_
_entity.id
_entity.type
_entity.pdbx_description
1 polymer ?
#
loop_
_entity_poly.entity_id
_entity_poly.type
_entity_poly.pdbx_seq_one_letter_code
_entity_poly.pdbx_strand_id
1 'polypeptide(L)' 'MAYEQVAGPLGPDRADLQAGIVAATVANANRGKGGRRAVPRDFIPKWDRKPQQSWQEQLAIVTVLNKVFGGVDLRGERG' A
#
# COMPACT_ATOMS: atom_id res chain seq x y z
N MET A 1 -19.52 -14.67 -7.94
CA MET A 1 -19.08 -13.88 -6.77
C MET A 1 -17.55 -13.83 -6.79
N ALA A 2 -16.96 -12.95 -7.59
CA ALA A 2 -15.51 -12.93 -7.87
C ALA A 2 -14.89 -11.52 -7.72
N TYR A 3 -15.62 -10.59 -7.09
CA TYR A 3 -15.15 -9.22 -6.85
C TYR A 3 -14.70 -8.99 -5.39
N GLU A 4 -14.80 -10.00 -4.52
CA GLU A 4 -14.55 -9.87 -3.07
C GLU A 4 -13.12 -10.21 -2.62
N GLN A 5 -12.25 -10.74 -3.49
CA GLN A 5 -10.89 -11.15 -3.09
C GLN A 5 -9.76 -10.26 -3.63
N VAL A 6 -10.05 -9.08 -4.15
CA VAL A 6 -9.01 -8.21 -4.76
C VAL A 6 -8.50 -7.11 -3.81
N ALA A 7 -9.23 -6.80 -2.75
CA ALA A 7 -8.99 -5.60 -1.94
C ALA A 7 -8.17 -5.80 -0.64
N GLY A 8 -7.95 -7.04 -0.20
CA GLY A 8 -7.34 -7.30 1.11
C GLY A 8 -8.20 -6.76 2.29
N PRO A 9 -7.69 -6.85 3.54
CA PRO A 9 -8.44 -6.49 4.75
C PRO A 9 -8.75 -4.99 4.88
N LEU A 10 -8.16 -4.15 4.03
CA LEU A 10 -8.27 -2.69 4.08
C LEU A 10 -9.39 -2.13 3.20
N GLY A 11 -10.10 -2.99 2.44
CA GLY A 11 -11.11 -2.55 1.48
C GLY A 11 -10.49 -1.96 0.21
N PRO A 12 -11.29 -1.73 -0.84
CA PRO A 12 -10.75 -1.32 -2.14
C PRO A 12 -10.23 0.12 -2.08
N ASP A 13 -9.09 0.42 -2.71
CA ASP A 13 -8.52 1.78 -2.89
C ASP A 13 -9.56 2.83 -3.33
N ARG A 14 -10.58 2.40 -4.06
CA ARG A 14 -11.67 3.25 -4.54
C ARG A 14 -12.57 3.77 -3.42
N ALA A 15 -12.73 3.03 -2.32
CA ALA A 15 -13.54 3.46 -1.19
C ALA A 15 -12.86 4.63 -0.45
N ASP A 16 -11.54 4.55 -0.25
CA ASP A 16 -10.76 5.64 0.35
C ASP A 16 -10.82 6.92 -0.48
N LEU A 17 -10.79 6.79 -1.82
CA LEU A 17 -10.95 7.95 -2.69
C LEU A 17 -12.32 8.63 -2.51
N GLN A 18 -13.40 7.85 -2.45
CA GLN A 18 -14.75 8.39 -2.22
C GLN A 18 -14.85 9.06 -0.85
N ALA A 19 -14.34 8.41 0.21
CA ALA A 19 -14.29 8.99 1.54
C ALA A 19 -13.46 10.29 1.57
N GLY A 20 -12.32 10.32 0.89
CA GLY A 20 -11.48 11.49 0.75
C GLY A 20 -12.16 12.65 0.02
N ILE A 21 -12.96 12.37 -1.02
CA ILE A 21 -13.76 13.39 -1.72
C ILE A 21 -14.80 14.01 -0.79
N VAL A 22 -15.53 13.19 -0.03
CA VAL A 22 -16.54 13.68 0.93
C VAL A 22 -15.88 14.52 2.02
N ALA A 23 -14.79 14.02 2.63
CA ALA A 23 -14.05 14.74 3.65
C ALA A 23 -13.50 16.09 3.14
N ALA A 24 -12.92 16.11 1.93
CA ALA A 24 -12.43 17.33 1.32
C ALA A 24 -13.54 18.33 1.02
N THR A 25 -14.73 17.85 0.63
CA THR A 25 -15.91 18.70 0.42
C THR A 25 -16.34 19.36 1.73
N VAL A 26 -16.49 18.57 2.80
CA VAL A 26 -16.88 19.07 4.13
C VAL A 26 -15.84 20.07 4.67
N ALA A 27 -14.55 19.74 4.58
CA ALA A 27 -13.48 20.62 5.05
C ALA A 27 -13.44 21.96 4.31
N ASN A 28 -13.64 21.94 2.98
CA ASN A 28 -13.67 23.17 2.19
C ASN A 28 -14.95 23.99 2.38
N ALA A 29 -16.08 23.35 2.63
CA ALA A 29 -17.34 24.04 2.93
C ALA A 29 -17.26 24.83 4.24
N ASN A 30 -16.52 24.33 5.23
CA ASN A 30 -16.30 24.97 6.53
C ASN A 30 -15.04 25.85 6.58
N ARG A 31 -14.38 26.09 5.43
CA ARG A 31 -13.09 26.80 5.41
C ARG A 31 -13.27 28.32 5.51
N GLY A 32 -12.53 28.93 6.43
CA GLY A 32 -12.44 30.39 6.54
C GLY A 32 -11.73 31.07 5.34
N LYS A 33 -11.89 32.39 5.22
CA LYS A 33 -11.22 33.19 4.18
C LYS A 33 -9.70 33.08 4.31
N GLY A 34 -9.02 32.75 3.22
CA GLY A 34 -7.56 32.58 3.19
C GLY A 34 -7.04 31.22 3.68
N GLY A 35 -7.91 30.31 4.14
CA GLY A 35 -7.50 28.96 4.53
C GLY A 35 -7.00 28.11 3.35
N ARG A 36 -6.10 27.16 3.61
CA ARG A 36 -5.62 26.20 2.61
C ARG A 36 -6.78 25.34 2.09
N ARG A 37 -6.91 25.23 0.76
CA ARG A 37 -7.87 24.29 0.15
C ARG A 37 -7.42 22.85 0.43
N ALA A 38 -8.29 22.08 1.07
CA ALA A 38 -8.04 20.65 1.28
C ALA A 38 -8.33 19.87 -0.01
N VAL A 39 -7.51 18.86 -0.30
CA VAL A 39 -7.69 17.96 -1.45
C VAL A 39 -7.97 16.53 -0.96
N PRO A 40 -8.66 15.68 -1.73
CA PRO A 40 -9.00 14.32 -1.28
C PRO A 40 -7.82 13.52 -0.73
N ARG A 41 -6.64 13.65 -1.36
CA ARG A 41 -5.40 12.97 -0.95
C ARG A 41 -4.92 13.35 0.46
N ASP A 42 -5.36 14.48 1.03
CA ASP A 42 -5.03 14.86 2.41
C ASP A 42 -5.75 13.96 3.44
N PHE A 43 -6.80 13.25 3.03
CA PHE A 43 -7.64 12.40 3.90
C PHE A 43 -7.51 10.91 3.58
N ILE A 44 -6.63 10.54 2.64
CA ILE A 44 -6.39 9.15 2.25
C ILE A 44 -5.11 8.68 2.93
N PRO A 45 -5.15 7.61 3.75
CA PRO A 45 -3.94 7.03 4.31
C PRO A 45 -3.01 6.54 3.19
N LYS A 46 -1.70 6.70 3.40
CA LYS A 46 -0.71 6.10 2.51
C LYS A 46 -0.44 4.67 2.94
N TRP A 47 -1.16 3.74 2.33
CA TRP A 47 -0.93 2.31 2.47
C TRP A 47 0.39 1.91 1.78
N ASP A 48 0.98 0.79 2.20
CA ASP A 48 2.17 0.19 1.58
C ASP A 48 3.41 1.07 1.44
N ARG A 49 3.73 1.85 2.47
CA ARG A 49 5.07 2.40 2.65
C ARG A 49 6.07 1.33 3.08
N LYS A 50 6.21 0.25 2.31
CA LYS A 50 7.42 -0.58 2.42
C LYS A 50 8.54 0.18 1.72
N PRO A 51 9.71 0.36 2.34
CA PRO A 51 10.87 0.85 1.64
C PRO A 51 11.06 0.04 0.35
N GLN A 52 11.37 0.69 -0.76
CA GLN A 52 11.67 -0.01 -2.00
C GLN A 52 12.89 -0.90 -1.74
N GLN A 53 12.67 -2.22 -1.73
CA GLN A 53 13.75 -3.16 -1.46
C GLN A 53 14.61 -3.31 -2.71
N SER A 54 15.92 -3.21 -2.54
CA SER A 54 16.90 -3.63 -3.53
C SER A 54 16.79 -5.12 -3.80
N TRP A 55 17.28 -5.58 -4.96
CA TRP A 55 17.27 -7.00 -5.29
C TRP A 55 18.09 -7.83 -4.29
N GLN A 56 19.12 -7.23 -3.67
CA GLN A 56 19.94 -7.86 -2.65
C GLN A 56 19.15 -8.10 -1.35
N GLU A 57 18.35 -7.14 -0.92
CA GLU A 57 17.49 -7.26 0.27
C GLU A 57 16.40 -8.31 0.05
N GLN A 58 15.79 -8.31 -1.14
CA GLN A 58 14.83 -9.36 -1.52
C GLN A 58 15.49 -10.73 -1.52
N LEU A 59 16.72 -10.81 -2.03
CA LEU A 59 17.45 -12.06 -2.05
C LEU A 59 17.78 -12.57 -0.65
N ALA A 60 18.22 -11.69 0.25
CA ALA A 60 18.50 -12.05 1.63
C ALA A 60 17.26 -12.61 2.33
N ILE A 61 16.09 -12.00 2.07
CA ILE A 61 14.80 -12.49 2.59
C ILE A 61 14.49 -13.89 2.05
N VAL A 62 14.62 -14.12 0.75
CA VAL A 62 14.38 -15.43 0.14
C VAL A 62 15.31 -16.50 0.74
N THR A 63 16.58 -16.18 0.95
CA THR A 63 17.54 -17.10 1.59
C THR A 63 17.11 -17.49 3.00
N VAL A 64 16.65 -16.51 3.81
CA VAL A 64 16.14 -16.78 5.16
C VAL A 64 14.87 -17.63 5.11
N LEU A 65 13.93 -17.31 4.23
CA LEU A 65 12.68 -18.06 4.08
C LEU A 65 12.95 -19.51 3.66
N ASN A 66 13.85 -19.73 2.69
CA ASN A 66 14.26 -21.07 2.30
C ASN A 66 14.83 -21.86 3.50
N LYS A 67 15.68 -21.24 4.32
CA LYS A 67 16.23 -21.90 5.52
C LYS A 67 15.14 -22.25 6.55
N VAL A 68 14.19 -21.34 6.78
CA VAL A 68 13.13 -21.53 7.78
C VAL A 68 12.11 -22.58 7.34
N PHE A 69 11.78 -22.60 6.05
CA PHE A 69 10.72 -23.46 5.50
C PHE A 69 11.24 -24.71 4.78
N GLY A 70 12.56 -24.96 4.79
CA GLY A 70 13.18 -26.13 4.16
C GLY A 70 13.26 -26.07 2.63
N GLY A 71 13.22 -24.87 2.04
CA GLY A 71 13.42 -24.63 0.61
C GLY A 71 14.89 -24.74 0.18
N VAL A 72 15.11 -24.99 -1.11
CA VAL A 72 16.44 -25.17 -1.71
C VAL A 72 16.76 -24.02 -2.66
N ASP A 73 17.98 -23.50 -2.61
CA ASP A 73 18.48 -22.48 -3.52
C ASP A 73 19.27 -23.11 -4.68
N LEU A 74 18.68 -23.12 -5.87
CA LEU A 74 19.23 -23.81 -7.05
C LEU A 74 20.22 -22.96 -7.87
N ARG A 75 20.56 -21.74 -7.42
CA ARG A 75 21.44 -20.84 -8.19
C ARG A 75 22.89 -21.30 -8.25
N GLY A 76 23.32 -22.17 -7.33
CA GLY A 76 24.65 -22.77 -7.30
C GLY A 76 24.78 -24.10 -8.04
N GLU A 77 23.67 -24.70 -8.51
CA GLU A 77 23.65 -26.06 -9.08
C GLU A 77 23.66 -26.10 -10.61
N ARG A 78 23.77 -24.96 -11.28
CA ARG A 78 24.02 -24.88 -12.72
C ARG A 78 25.49 -24.52 -12.97
N GLY A 79 26.37 -25.43 -12.60
CA GLY A 79 27.75 -25.49 -13.08
C GLY A 79 27.82 -26.36 -14.33
#